data_AF-A0A9E5KVS7-F1
#
_entry.id   AF-A0A9E5KVS7-F1
#
_cell.length_a   1.000
_cell.length_b   1.000
_cell.length_c   1.000
_cell.angle_alpha   90.00
_cell.angle_beta   90.00
_cell.angle_gamma   90.00
#
_symmetry.space_group_name_H-M   'P 1'
#
loop_
_entity.id
_entity.type
_entity.pdbx_description
1 polymer ?
#
loop_
_entity_poly.entity_id
_entity_poly.type
_entity_poly.pdbx_seq_one_letter_code
_entity_poly.pdbx_strand_id
1 'polypeptide(L)'
;MKKMLGVLILVLVSLVFVGCATAKVAEPIPPARPVVIGAEGIPQPEWVYRTLPTQDMHYETGYGKMSDKQNSIKRATVEAKNKIAAWVSTQVTEVVVTYVNDAGSGDNRQALDAMEVISQQVAEATLTGVTTEEMWVDADNGVW
;
A
#
# COMPACT_ATOMS: atom_id res chain seq x y z
N MET A 1 -17.64 47.66 -44.43
CA MET A 1 -18.24 47.31 -43.12
C MET A 1 -18.66 45.84 -42.97
N LYS A 2 -19.17 45.15 -44.02
CA LYS A 2 -19.53 43.70 -43.94
C LYS A 2 -18.36 42.75 -43.64
N LYS A 3 -17.15 43.03 -44.15
CA LYS A 3 -15.93 42.24 -43.88
C LYS A 3 -15.43 42.37 -42.43
N MET A 4 -15.61 43.55 -41.82
CA MET A 4 -15.26 43.78 -40.41
C MET A 4 -16.24 43.09 -39.45
N LEU A 5 -17.53 43.04 -39.81
CA LEU A 5 -18.55 42.34 -39.03
C LEU A 5 -18.32 40.82 -39.04
N GLY A 6 -17.89 40.25 -40.17
CA GLY A 6 -17.55 38.83 -40.27
C GLY A 6 -16.35 38.42 -39.42
N VAL A 7 -15.32 39.28 -39.32
CA VAL A 7 -14.14 39.03 -38.47
C VAL A 7 -14.51 39.10 -36.99
N LEU A 8 -15.39 40.02 -36.59
CA LEU A 8 -15.81 40.16 -35.19
C LEU A 8 -16.61 38.95 -34.70
N ILE A 9 -17.48 38.39 -35.55
CA ILE A 9 -18.26 37.18 -35.24
C ILE A 9 -17.36 35.95 -35.15
N LEU A 10 -16.35 35.84 -36.01
CA LEU A 10 -15.39 34.73 -35.99
C LEU A 10 -14.55 34.72 -34.69
N VAL A 11 -14.14 35.90 -34.23
CA VAL A 11 -13.42 36.05 -32.95
C VAL A 11 -14.32 35.69 -31.77
N LEU A 12 -15.58 36.12 -31.79
CA LEU A 12 -16.54 35.82 -30.71
C LEU A 12 -16.85 34.31 -30.60
N VAL A 13 -16.95 33.59 -31.72
CA VAL A 13 -17.16 32.14 -31.74
C VAL A 13 -15.93 31.38 -31.24
N SER A 14 -14.72 31.87 -31.52
CA SER A 14 -13.48 31.25 -31.04
C SER A 14 -13.30 31.34 -29.52
N LEU A 15 -13.86 32.37 -28.86
CA LEU A 15 -13.78 32.52 -27.40
C LEU A 15 -14.64 31.50 -26.63
N VAL A 16 -15.67 30.92 -27.26
CA VAL A 16 -16.58 29.97 -26.58
C VAL A 16 -15.93 28.59 -26.40
N PHE A 17 -14.91 28.24 -27.19
CA PHE A 17 -14.24 26.94 -27.14
C PHE A 17 -13.10 26.83 -26.12
N VAL A 18 -12.75 27.91 -25.40
CA VAL A 18 -11.65 27.90 -24.41
C VAL A 18 -12.15 27.60 -22.98
N GLY A 19 -13.44 27.32 -22.80
CA GLY A 19 -14.08 27.18 -21.48
C GLY A 19 -13.91 25.82 -20.77
N CYS A 20 -13.39 24.77 -21.40
CA CYS A 20 -13.15 23.48 -20.73
C CYS A 20 -11.79 23.44 -20.02
N ALA A 21 -11.51 24.44 -19.17
CA ALA A 21 -10.48 24.30 -18.16
C ALA A 21 -11.08 23.47 -17.02
N THR A 22 -10.81 22.17 -17.05
CA THR A 22 -11.13 21.27 -15.93
C THR A 22 -10.52 21.88 -14.67
N ALA A 23 -11.38 22.33 -13.75
CA ALA A 23 -10.93 22.82 -12.46
C ALA A 23 -10.34 21.60 -11.74
N LYS A 24 -9.02 21.57 -11.56
CA LYS A 24 -8.39 20.63 -10.64
C LYS A 24 -9.05 20.84 -9.29
N VAL A 25 -9.90 19.89 -8.90
CA VAL A 25 -10.49 19.80 -7.57
C VAL A 25 -9.32 19.87 -6.60
N ALA A 26 -9.26 20.94 -5.80
CA ALA A 26 -8.27 21.05 -4.74
C ALA A 26 -8.49 19.85 -3.82
N GLU A 27 -7.49 18.96 -3.75
CA GLU A 27 -7.52 17.85 -2.80
C GLU A 27 -7.73 18.43 -1.40
N PRO A 28 -8.66 17.90 -0.60
CA PRO A 28 -8.91 18.38 0.74
C PRO A 28 -7.61 18.24 1.53
N ILE A 29 -7.04 19.36 1.96
CA ILE A 29 -5.86 19.41 2.84
C ILE A 29 -6.25 18.62 4.09
N PRO A 30 -5.64 17.44 4.35
CA PRO A 30 -5.92 16.69 5.57
C PRO A 30 -5.61 17.58 6.77
N PRO A 31 -6.35 17.49 7.89
CA PRO A 31 -6.01 18.24 9.09
C PRO A 31 -4.55 17.95 9.43
N ALA A 32 -3.75 19.01 9.59
CA ALA A 32 -2.33 18.91 9.86
C ALA A 32 -2.15 18.09 11.14
N ARG A 33 -1.68 16.84 10.99
CA ARG A 33 -1.36 15.99 12.14
C ARG A 33 -0.21 16.62 12.91
N PRO A 34 -0.24 16.60 14.25
CA PRO A 34 0.92 17.00 15.03
C PRO A 34 2.12 16.16 14.60
N VAL A 35 3.22 16.82 14.24
CA VAL A 35 4.44 16.13 13.81
C VAL A 35 5.04 15.43 15.02
N VAL A 36 4.93 14.11 15.07
CA VAL A 36 5.56 13.29 16.09
C VAL A 36 7.05 13.17 15.77
N ILE A 37 7.91 13.52 16.71
CA ILE A 37 9.37 13.41 16.58
C ILE A 37 9.83 12.16 17.32
N GLY A 38 10.54 11.29 16.61
CA GLY A 38 11.11 10.07 17.15
C GLY A 38 12.29 10.31 18.10
N ALA A 39 12.73 9.27 18.80
CA ALA A 39 13.85 9.36 19.75
C ALA A 39 15.17 9.85 19.11
N GLU A 40 15.31 9.68 17.78
CA GLU A 40 16.48 10.08 17.01
C GLU A 40 16.36 11.48 16.39
N GLY A 41 15.31 12.24 16.75
CA GLY A 41 15.03 13.55 16.17
C GLY A 41 14.43 13.49 14.76
N ILE A 42 14.09 12.29 14.28
CA ILE A 42 13.50 12.06 12.95
C ILE A 42 11.97 12.18 13.05
N PRO A 43 11.32 13.01 12.21
CA PRO A 43 9.85 13.09 12.19
C PRO A 43 9.25 11.76 11.75
N GLN A 44 8.08 11.43 12.30
CA GLN A 44 7.35 10.20 12.00
C GLN A 44 7.09 10.08 10.49
N PRO A 45 7.59 9.03 9.83
CA PRO A 45 7.30 8.79 8.43
C PRO A 45 5.83 8.45 8.19
N GLU A 46 5.35 8.76 6.99
CA GLU A 46 3.96 8.52 6.58
C GLU A 46 3.56 7.04 6.65
N TRP A 47 4.49 6.13 6.34
CA TRP A 47 4.23 4.69 6.30
C TRP A 47 3.89 4.10 7.68
N VAL A 48 4.23 4.80 8.77
CA VAL A 48 3.92 4.35 10.15
C VAL A 48 2.40 4.32 10.41
N TYR A 49 1.63 5.20 9.76
CA TYR A 49 0.20 5.37 10.07
C TYR A 49 -0.72 5.15 8.87
N ARG A 50 -0.17 4.92 7.68
CA ARG A 50 -0.95 4.56 6.49
C ARG A 50 -0.14 3.69 5.57
N THR A 51 -0.83 2.80 4.86
CA THR A 51 -0.25 2.07 3.74
C THR A 51 0.04 3.07 2.61
N LEU A 52 1.28 3.07 2.13
CA LEU A 52 1.63 3.82 0.93
C LEU A 52 1.21 3.01 -0.31
N PRO A 53 0.51 3.61 -1.28
CA PRO A 53 0.15 2.91 -2.50
C PRO A 53 1.40 2.57 -3.30
N THR A 54 1.63 1.29 -3.55
CA THR A 54 2.73 0.78 -4.36
C THR A 54 2.14 -0.13 -5.45
N GLN A 55 2.64 -0.01 -6.69
CA GLN A 55 2.11 -0.80 -7.81
C GLN A 55 2.80 -2.17 -7.94
N ASP A 56 4.06 -2.28 -7.53
CA ASP A 56 4.90 -3.44 -7.89
C ASP A 56 5.35 -4.30 -6.71
N MET A 57 5.23 -3.80 -5.48
CA MET A 57 5.72 -4.49 -4.28
C MET A 57 4.74 -4.33 -3.13
N HIS A 58 4.57 -5.41 -2.35
CA HIS A 58 3.79 -5.39 -1.13
C HIS A 58 4.70 -5.08 0.07
N TYR A 59 4.29 -4.11 0.88
CA TYR A 59 5.01 -3.68 2.07
C TYR A 59 4.11 -3.84 3.29
N GLU A 60 4.73 -4.23 4.40
CA GLU A 60 4.08 -4.31 5.70
C GLU A 60 4.95 -3.64 6.75
N THR A 61 4.32 -3.05 7.75
CA THR A 61 4.99 -2.44 8.89
C THR A 61 4.90 -3.34 10.12
N GLY A 62 5.96 -3.37 10.91
CA GLY A 62 5.98 -4.06 12.19
C GLY A 62 6.16 -3.07 13.32
N TYR A 63 5.94 -3.52 14.56
CA TYR A 63 6.26 -2.73 15.73
C TYR A 63 6.93 -3.57 16.80
N GLY A 64 7.87 -2.99 17.53
CA GLY A 64 8.53 -3.67 18.63
C GLY A 64 9.05 -2.70 19.67
N LYS A 65 8.65 -2.89 20.93
CA LYS A 65 9.23 -2.19 22.09
C LYS A 65 9.70 -3.23 23.10
N MET A 66 11.01 -3.34 23.25
CA MET A 66 11.70 -4.27 24.14
C MET A 66 12.66 -3.49 25.05
N SER A 67 13.37 -4.22 25.94
CA SER A 67 14.35 -3.65 26.87
C SER A 67 15.49 -2.85 26.23
N ASP A 68 15.80 -3.17 24.97
CA ASP A 68 16.86 -2.53 24.20
C ASP A 68 16.45 -2.40 22.73
N LYS A 69 17.13 -1.49 22.03
CA LYS A 69 16.86 -1.18 20.62
C LYS A 69 17.04 -2.39 19.71
N GLN A 70 18.05 -3.22 19.95
CA GLN A 70 18.34 -4.37 19.08
C GLN A 70 17.22 -5.42 19.15
N ASN A 71 16.69 -5.68 20.34
CA ASN A 71 15.57 -6.59 20.52
C ASN A 71 14.26 -5.99 19.98
N SER A 72 14.10 -4.66 20.05
CA SER A 72 12.98 -3.94 19.45
C SER A 72 12.98 -4.07 17.92
N ILE A 73 14.15 -3.89 17.28
CA ILE A 73 14.34 -4.11 15.83
C ILE A 73 13.97 -5.55 15.45
N LYS A 74 14.47 -6.55 16.17
CA LYS A 74 14.14 -7.96 15.89
C LYS A 74 12.64 -8.22 15.99
N ARG A 75 11.97 -7.67 17.01
CA ARG A 75 10.53 -7.83 17.22
C ARG A 75 9.73 -7.18 16.09
N ALA A 76 10.04 -5.94 15.74
CA ALA A 76 9.38 -5.23 14.64
C ALA A 76 9.56 -5.98 13.31
N THR A 77 10.79 -6.45 13.04
CA THR A 77 11.11 -7.22 11.83
C THR A 77 10.30 -8.52 11.74
N VAL A 78 10.20 -9.27 12.85
CA VAL A 78 9.42 -10.51 12.90
C VAL A 78 7.93 -10.22 12.71
N GLU A 79 7.41 -9.15 13.32
CA GLU A 79 6.01 -8.79 13.14
C GLU A 79 5.69 -8.43 11.69
N ALA A 80 6.51 -7.60 11.03
CA ALA A 80 6.35 -7.24 9.63
C ALA A 80 6.39 -8.49 8.73
N LYS A 81 7.36 -9.38 8.96
CA LYS A 81 7.47 -10.66 8.24
C LYS A 81 6.23 -11.54 8.42
N ASN A 82 5.69 -11.62 9.63
CA ASN A 82 4.47 -12.39 9.89
C ASN A 82 3.24 -11.82 9.17
N LYS A 83 3.13 -10.48 9.05
CA LYS A 83 2.06 -9.84 8.27
C LYS A 83 2.17 -10.16 6.78
N ILE A 84 3.38 -10.09 6.22
CA ILE A 84 3.62 -10.49 4.82
C ILE A 84 3.25 -11.95 4.60
N ALA A 85 3.68 -12.86 5.49
CA ALA A 85 3.34 -14.28 5.38
C ALA A 85 1.81 -14.52 5.43
N ALA A 86 1.10 -13.80 6.29
CA ALA A 86 -0.36 -13.86 6.36
C ALA A 86 -1.04 -13.33 5.08
N TRP A 87 -0.53 -12.24 4.52
CA TRP A 87 -1.01 -11.70 3.25
C TRP A 87 -0.81 -12.71 2.09
N VAL A 88 0.39 -13.27 1.95
CA VAL A 88 0.69 -14.29 0.93
C VAL A 88 -0.22 -15.49 1.05
N SER A 89 -0.40 -16.01 2.27
CA SER A 89 -1.27 -17.15 2.55
C SER A 89 -2.72 -16.87 2.13
N THR A 90 -3.20 -15.65 2.40
CA THR A 90 -4.55 -15.22 2.00
C THR A 90 -4.69 -15.16 0.48
N GLN A 91 -3.72 -14.57 -0.22
CA GLN A 91 -3.72 -14.48 -1.69
C GLN A 91 -3.71 -15.86 -2.35
N VAL A 92 -2.86 -16.78 -1.88
CA VAL A 92 -2.81 -18.15 -2.40
C VAL A 92 -4.15 -18.86 -2.16
N THR A 93 -4.72 -18.71 -0.97
CA THR A 93 -6.03 -19.29 -0.64
C THR A 93 -7.12 -18.77 -1.58
N GLU A 94 -7.18 -17.45 -1.82
CA GLU A 94 -8.18 -16.84 -2.71
C GLU A 94 -8.07 -17.34 -4.16
N VAL A 95 -6.85 -17.38 -4.70
CA VAL A 95 -6.59 -17.87 -6.06
C VAL A 95 -7.04 -19.32 -6.20
N VAL A 96 -6.74 -20.16 -5.22
CA VAL A 96 -7.13 -21.57 -5.30
C VAL A 96 -8.63 -21.77 -5.10
N VAL A 97 -9.26 -21.06 -4.17
CA VAL A 97 -10.74 -21.11 -3.99
C VAL A 97 -11.43 -20.71 -5.28
N THR A 98 -10.98 -19.64 -5.93
CA THR A 98 -11.49 -19.19 -7.22
C THR A 98 -11.33 -20.30 -8.27
N TYR A 99 -10.13 -20.88 -8.38
CA TYR A 99 -9.87 -21.98 -9.30
C TYR A 99 -10.76 -23.22 -9.06
N VAL A 100 -10.93 -23.66 -7.81
CA VAL A 100 -11.75 -24.84 -7.47
C VAL A 100 -13.24 -24.59 -7.78
N ASN A 101 -13.72 -23.38 -7.48
CA ASN A 101 -15.09 -22.97 -7.81
C ASN A 101 -15.29 -22.93 -9.34
N ASP A 102 -14.34 -22.39 -10.09
CA ASP A 102 -14.37 -22.33 -11.55
C ASP A 102 -14.23 -23.72 -12.19
N ALA A 103 -13.45 -24.62 -11.58
CA ALA A 103 -13.23 -25.99 -12.03
C ALA A 103 -14.36 -26.97 -11.66
N GLY A 104 -15.42 -26.50 -10.99
CA GLY A 104 -16.65 -27.28 -10.74
C GLY A 104 -16.46 -28.53 -9.87
N SER A 105 -15.42 -28.60 -9.03
CA SER A 105 -15.00 -29.82 -8.33
C SER A 105 -15.32 -29.78 -6.84
N GLY A 106 -16.60 -29.94 -6.49
CA GLY A 106 -17.13 -29.82 -5.12
C GLY A 106 -16.65 -30.86 -4.09
N ASP A 107 -15.85 -31.87 -4.46
CA ASP A 107 -15.50 -33.00 -3.58
C ASP A 107 -13.98 -33.23 -3.37
N ASN A 108 -13.12 -32.33 -3.84
CA ASN A 108 -11.68 -32.60 -3.88
C ASN A 108 -10.93 -32.28 -2.57
N ARG A 109 -11.23 -33.03 -1.48
CA ARG A 109 -10.50 -32.98 -0.19
C ARG A 109 -8.97 -33.09 -0.36
N GLN A 110 -8.52 -33.84 -1.36
CA GLN A 110 -7.11 -33.99 -1.71
C GLN A 110 -6.49 -32.69 -2.26
N ALA A 111 -7.29 -31.82 -2.88
CA ALA A 111 -6.85 -30.47 -3.24
C ALA A 111 -6.68 -29.61 -1.98
N LEU A 112 -7.59 -29.70 -1.01
CA LEU A 112 -7.49 -28.97 0.26
C LEU A 112 -6.24 -29.35 1.09
N ASP A 113 -5.88 -30.63 1.17
CA ASP A 113 -4.67 -31.05 1.89
C ASP A 113 -3.39 -30.60 1.15
N ALA A 114 -3.39 -30.66 -0.18
CA ALA A 114 -2.31 -30.11 -0.99
C ALA A 114 -2.22 -28.57 -0.85
N MET A 115 -3.35 -27.89 -0.61
CA MET A 115 -3.42 -26.43 -0.42
C MET A 115 -2.75 -25.97 0.86
N GLU A 116 -2.92 -26.68 1.97
CA GLU A 116 -2.26 -26.33 3.23
C GLU A 116 -0.73 -26.41 3.07
N VAL A 117 -0.24 -27.47 2.43
CA VAL A 117 1.19 -27.69 2.18
C VAL A 117 1.77 -26.62 1.24
N ILE A 118 1.09 -26.28 0.14
CA ILE A 118 1.57 -25.25 -0.80
C ILE A 118 1.56 -23.86 -0.14
N SER A 119 0.53 -23.53 0.63
CA SER A 119 0.44 -22.23 1.32
C SER A 119 1.59 -22.05 2.31
N GLN A 120 1.95 -23.10 3.05
CA GLN A 120 3.11 -23.11 3.95
C GLN A 120 4.43 -22.93 3.17
N GLN A 121 4.63 -23.68 2.08
CA GLN A 121 5.85 -23.59 1.28
C GLN A 121 6.05 -22.22 0.62
N VAL A 122 4.97 -21.61 0.12
CA VAL A 122 5.04 -20.28 -0.50
C VAL A 122 5.27 -19.19 0.54
N ALA A 123 4.67 -19.30 1.73
CA ALA A 123 4.96 -18.40 2.83
C ALA A 123 6.44 -18.47 3.25
N GLU A 124 6.99 -19.68 3.41
CA GLU A 124 8.41 -19.88 3.73
C GLU A 124 9.35 -19.34 2.64
N ALA A 125 9.06 -19.62 1.36
CA ALA A 125 9.82 -19.11 0.24
C ALA A 125 9.78 -17.58 0.17
N THR A 126 8.62 -16.98 0.43
CA THR A 126 8.46 -15.51 0.39
C THR A 126 9.29 -14.83 1.48
N LEU A 127 9.33 -15.39 2.70
CA LEU A 127 10.11 -14.84 3.81
C LEU A 127 11.61 -14.75 3.54
N THR A 128 12.12 -15.55 2.60
CA THR A 128 13.53 -15.54 2.16
C THR A 128 13.86 -14.29 1.34
N GLY A 129 12.89 -13.72 0.61
CA GLY A 129 13.05 -12.51 -0.19
C GLY A 129 12.73 -11.20 0.55
N VAL A 130 12.18 -11.27 1.77
CA VAL A 130 11.78 -10.08 2.53
C VAL A 130 12.98 -9.39 3.17
N THR A 131 13.21 -8.15 2.77
CA THR A 131 14.21 -7.23 3.33
C THR A 131 13.55 -6.07 4.07
N THR A 132 14.27 -5.49 5.04
CA THR A 132 13.85 -4.25 5.70
C THR A 132 14.17 -3.05 4.82
N GLU A 133 13.16 -2.23 4.51
CA GLU A 133 13.31 -1.02 3.69
C GLU A 133 13.70 0.19 4.53
N GLU A 134 12.92 0.49 5.57
CA GLU A 134 13.13 1.63 6.47
C GLU A 134 12.85 1.22 7.91
N MET A 135 13.40 1.98 8.86
CA MET A 135 13.09 1.86 10.28
C MET A 135 12.90 3.24 10.88
N TRP A 136 11.99 3.35 11.85
CA TRP A 136 11.82 4.57 12.62
C TRP A 136 11.70 4.26 14.12
N VAL A 137 12.43 5.02 14.94
CA VAL A 137 12.37 4.88 16.40
C VAL A 137 11.42 5.95 16.94
N ASP A 138 10.32 5.53 17.55
CA ASP A 138 9.37 6.44 18.16
C ASP A 138 9.95 7.14 19.41
N ALA A 139 9.20 8.11 19.95
CA ALA A 139 9.63 8.88 21.14
C ALA A 139 9.83 8.01 22.40
N ASP A 140 9.28 6.80 22.37
CA ASP A 140 9.16 5.85 23.45
C ASP A 140 10.20 4.72 23.36
N ASN A 141 11.12 4.79 22.40
CA ASN A 141 12.08 3.76 22.00
C ASN A 141 11.45 2.47 21.44
N GLY A 142 10.19 2.53 21.02
CA GLY A 142 9.61 1.53 20.13
C GLY A 142 10.18 1.70 18.71
N VAL A 143 10.33 0.58 18.02
CA VAL A 143 10.84 0.54 16.64
C VAL A 143 9.72 0.13 15.72
N TRP A 144 9.55 0.90 14.65
CA TRP A 144 8.73 0.62 13.48
C TRP A 144 9.61 0.18 12.32
#